data_AF-A0A524NWF5-F1
#
_entry.id   AF-A0A524NWF5-F1
#
_cell.length_a   1.000
_cell.length_b   1.000
_cell.length_c   1.000
_cell.angle_alpha   90.00
_cell.angle_beta   90.00
_cell.angle_gamma   90.00
#
_symmetry.space_group_name_H-M   'P 1'
#
loop_
_entity.id
_entity.type
_entity.pdbx_description
1 polymer ?
#
loop_
_entity_poly.entity_id
_entity_poly.type
_entity_poly.pdbx_seq_one_letter_code
_entity_poly.pdbx_strand_id
1 'polypeptide(L)'
;MAFSKLTRITLYVVAGLSLLVVLFFYLGPNTVDDYDAFVDRVDEALNPVDMTPVTPLPVIDNSLTDSAAIAENAAAVQKAKEERAAAPVLMVDSGKSVKDVTSGWERLLYFRTDIALIWAYILILITLIASLVFPLIAVIANPKALIRLLAVLAGAVVLVVISYVLAKGTPIDIIGYTGTDNSDPGTLKMIDTVLFVTYMLFGLALGSILYAIISRAFK
;
A
#
# COMPACT_ATOMS: atom_id res chain seq x y z
N MET A 1 21.05 1.17 -29.52
CA MET A 1 21.03 2.63 -29.33
C MET A 1 21.98 2.98 -28.20
N ALA A 2 23.03 3.76 -28.46
CA ALA A 2 23.92 4.21 -27.41
C ALA A 2 23.22 5.32 -26.60
N PHE A 3 23.04 5.13 -25.29
CA PHE A 3 22.48 6.16 -24.42
C PHE A 3 23.27 7.46 -24.54
N SER A 4 22.56 8.60 -24.54
CA SER A 4 23.20 9.92 -24.52
C SER A 4 24.13 10.02 -23.30
N LYS A 5 25.19 10.84 -23.39
CA LYS A 5 26.12 11.03 -22.27
C LYS A 5 25.38 11.47 -21.00
N LEU A 6 24.37 12.32 -21.15
CA LEU A 6 23.52 12.81 -20.06
C LEU A 6 22.72 11.69 -19.40
N THR A 7 22.11 10.79 -20.19
CA THR A 7 21.35 9.65 -19.67
C THR A 7 22.24 8.71 -18.86
N ARG A 8 23.47 8.44 -19.32
CA ARG A 8 24.41 7.58 -18.58
C ARG A 8 24.85 8.19 -17.26
N ILE A 9 25.18 9.49 -17.26
CA ILE A 9 25.55 10.22 -16.03
C ILE A 9 24.41 10.15 -15.02
N THR A 10 23.18 10.45 -15.45
CA THR A 10 22.00 10.41 -14.58
C THR A 10 21.80 9.02 -13.97
N LEU A 11 21.93 7.98 -14.78
CA LEU A 11 21.77 6.59 -14.34
C LEU A 11 22.84 6.20 -13.32
N TYR A 12 24.11 6.55 -13.55
CA TYR A 12 25.18 6.29 -12.59
C TYR A 12 25.02 7.06 -11.28
N VAL A 13 24.53 8.30 -11.32
CA VAL A 13 24.24 9.07 -10.11
C VAL A 13 23.13 8.39 -9.30
N VAL A 14 22.03 8.02 -9.95
CA VAL A 14 20.91 7.33 -9.27
C VAL A 14 21.33 5.97 -8.71
N ALA A 15 22.08 5.19 -9.49
CA ALA A 15 22.58 3.89 -9.07
C ALA A 15 23.60 4.01 -7.92
N GLY A 16 24.52 4.97 -8.00
CA GLY A 16 25.51 5.24 -6.96
C GLY A 16 24.86 5.68 -5.65
N LEU A 17 23.91 6.62 -5.70
CA LEU A 17 23.19 7.08 -4.52
C LEU A 17 22.32 5.95 -3.92
N SER A 18 21.70 5.14 -4.77
CA SER A 18 20.96 3.95 -4.30
C SER A 18 21.87 2.95 -3.61
N LEU A 19 23.06 2.70 -4.15
CA LEU A 19 24.06 1.84 -3.51
C LEU A 19 24.47 2.38 -2.14
N LEU A 20 24.70 3.69 -2.03
CA LEU A 20 25.01 4.33 -0.75
C LEU A 20 23.88 4.15 0.28
N VAL A 21 22.62 4.37 -0.12
CA VAL A 21 21.46 4.18 0.78
C VAL A 21 21.33 2.72 1.20
N VAL A 22 21.48 1.76 0.28
CA VAL A 22 21.43 0.33 0.60
C VAL A 22 22.57 -0.08 1.52
N LEU A 23 23.78 0.38 1.25
CA LEU A 23 24.96 0.09 2.07
C LEU A 23 24.78 0.67 3.48
N PHE A 24 24.31 1.91 3.59
CA PHE A 24 23.99 2.54 4.86
C PHE A 24 22.89 1.79 5.61
N PHE A 25 21.83 1.36 4.94
CA PHE A 25 20.73 0.62 5.56
C PHE A 25 21.20 -0.73 6.11
N TYR A 26 22.06 -1.44 5.38
CA TYR A 26 22.52 -2.77 5.76
C TYR A 26 23.69 -2.76 6.75
N LEU A 27 24.66 -1.86 6.57
CA LEU A 27 25.85 -1.78 7.42
C LEU A 27 25.66 -0.87 8.64
N GLY A 28 24.74 0.09 8.57
CA GLY A 28 24.46 1.05 9.63
C GLY A 28 24.31 0.42 11.03
N PRO A 29 23.42 -0.57 11.24
CA PRO A 29 23.26 -1.17 12.56
C PRO A 29 24.55 -1.81 13.12
N ASN A 30 25.44 -2.29 12.27
CA ASN A 30 26.70 -2.91 12.69
C ASN A 30 27.77 -1.89 13.13
N THR A 31 27.47 -0.58 13.06
CA THR A 31 28.41 0.48 13.46
C THR A 31 28.26 0.89 14.93
N VAL A 32 27.28 0.32 15.65
CA VAL A 32 27.06 0.51 17.09
C VAL A 32 27.06 -0.85 17.78
N ASP A 33 27.54 -0.91 19.02
CA ASP A 33 27.72 -2.18 19.76
C ASP A 33 26.38 -2.89 20.02
N ASP A 34 25.36 -2.13 20.40
CA ASP A 34 23.99 -2.61 20.59
C ASP A 34 23.01 -1.59 20.00
N TYR A 35 22.52 -1.91 18.80
CA TYR A 35 21.61 -1.04 18.05
C TYR A 35 20.23 -0.97 18.71
N ASP A 36 19.73 -2.07 19.26
CA ASP A 36 18.39 -2.12 19.85
C ASP A 36 18.37 -1.35 21.16
N ALA A 37 19.38 -1.56 22.03
CA ALA A 37 19.53 -0.77 23.24
C ALA A 37 19.77 0.73 22.95
N PHE A 38 20.40 1.07 21.82
CA PHE A 38 20.53 2.44 21.37
C PHE A 38 19.17 3.06 21.04
N VAL A 39 18.34 2.38 20.24
CA VAL A 39 17.01 2.87 19.85
C VAL A 39 16.11 3.02 21.07
N ASP A 40 16.08 2.01 21.94
CA ASP A 40 15.29 2.02 23.18
C ASP A 40 15.66 3.21 24.08
N ARG A 41 16.97 3.47 24.24
CA ARG A 41 17.46 4.62 25.01
C ARG A 41 16.99 5.95 24.43
N VAL A 42 16.96 6.07 23.09
CA VAL A 42 16.50 7.29 22.43
C VAL A 42 14.99 7.46 22.61
N ASP A 43 14.22 6.38 22.43
CA ASP A 43 12.76 6.41 22.57
C ASP A 43 12.32 6.70 24.01
N GLU A 44 12.99 6.13 25.01
CA GLU A 44 12.76 6.43 26.43
C GLU A 44 13.10 7.90 26.76
N ALA A 45 14.17 8.43 26.17
CA ALA A 45 14.56 9.83 26.38
C ALA A 45 13.58 10.83 25.74
N LEU A 46 12.91 10.43 24.64
CA LEU A 46 11.92 11.24 23.93
C LEU A 46 10.54 11.14 24.56
N ASN A 47 10.16 9.94 25.00
CA ASN A 47 8.84 9.62 25.52
C ASN A 47 8.96 8.92 26.90
N PRO A 48 9.41 9.63 27.94
CA PRO A 48 9.51 9.06 29.27
C PRO A 48 8.15 8.61 29.79
N VAL A 49 8.15 7.48 30.49
CA VAL A 49 6.96 6.96 31.16
C VAL A 49 6.62 7.80 32.39
N ASP A 50 5.36 8.18 32.53
CA ASP A 50 4.86 8.81 33.75
C ASP A 50 4.96 7.83 34.93
N MET A 51 5.93 8.07 35.82
CA MET A 51 6.12 7.31 37.07
C MET A 51 5.38 7.95 38.25
N THR A 52 4.45 8.89 38.02
CA THR A 52 3.63 9.42 39.11
C THR A 52 2.97 8.25 39.85
N PRO A 53 3.08 8.20 41.19
CA PRO A 53 2.59 7.07 41.95
C PRO A 53 1.07 6.98 41.78
N VAL A 54 0.64 6.00 40.97
CA VAL A 54 -0.77 5.66 40.81
C VAL A 54 -1.34 5.40 42.20
N THR A 55 -2.53 5.94 42.46
CA THR A 55 -3.26 5.79 43.74
C THR A 55 -3.13 4.36 44.31
N PRO A 56 -2.86 4.21 45.62
CA PRO A 56 -2.75 2.90 46.25
C PRO A 56 -3.98 2.05 45.94
N LEU A 57 -3.76 0.78 45.58
CA LEU A 57 -4.87 -0.13 45.34
C LEU A 57 -5.72 -0.27 46.61
N PRO A 58 -7.06 -0.35 46.50
CA PRO A 58 -7.89 -0.74 47.63
C PRO A 58 -7.41 -2.11 48.15
N VAL A 59 -7.33 -2.25 49.46
CA VAL A 59 -6.87 -3.46 50.15
C VAL A 59 -8.09 -4.29 50.56
N ILE A 60 -7.96 -5.61 50.60
CA ILE A 60 -9.02 -6.48 51.11
C ILE A 60 -9.29 -6.15 52.58
N ASP A 61 -10.54 -5.86 52.90
CA ASP A 61 -10.97 -5.58 54.27
C ASP A 61 -11.28 -6.89 55.00
N ASN A 62 -10.33 -7.31 55.84
CA ASN A 62 -10.45 -8.54 56.64
C ASN A 62 -11.36 -8.38 57.87
N SER A 63 -11.92 -7.19 58.12
CA SER A 63 -12.85 -6.94 59.24
C SER A 63 -14.30 -7.28 58.91
N LEU A 64 -14.60 -7.56 57.63
CA LEU A 64 -15.93 -7.93 57.17
C LEU A 64 -16.28 -9.35 57.60
N THR A 65 -17.44 -9.53 58.22
CA THR A 65 -17.93 -10.84 58.68
C THR A 65 -19.10 -11.37 57.85
N ASP A 66 -19.70 -10.52 57.01
CA ASP A 66 -20.82 -10.88 56.14
C ASP A 66 -20.33 -11.37 54.77
N SER A 67 -20.83 -12.53 54.33
CA SER A 67 -20.37 -13.18 53.10
C SER A 67 -20.68 -12.37 51.84
N ALA A 68 -21.77 -11.59 51.83
CA ALA A 68 -22.09 -10.72 50.70
C ALA A 68 -21.14 -9.52 50.65
N ALA A 69 -20.87 -8.89 51.80
CA ALA A 69 -19.91 -7.78 51.91
C ALA A 69 -18.47 -8.19 51.55
N ILE A 70 -18.03 -9.39 51.92
CA ILE A 70 -16.71 -9.93 51.56
C ILE A 70 -16.58 -10.11 50.04
N ALA A 71 -17.62 -10.65 49.39
CA ALA A 71 -17.63 -10.85 47.94
C ALA A 71 -17.57 -9.53 47.18
N GLU A 72 -18.27 -8.50 47.66
CA GLU A 72 -18.27 -7.17 47.07
C GLU A 72 -16.90 -6.46 47.21
N ASN A 73 -16.28 -6.53 48.40
CA ASN A 73 -14.95 -5.97 48.64
C ASN A 73 -13.88 -6.65 47.77
N ALA A 74 -13.90 -7.98 47.67
CA ALA A 74 -12.98 -8.74 46.82
C ALA A 74 -13.17 -8.40 45.32
N ALA A 75 -14.42 -8.26 44.86
CA ALA A 75 -14.72 -7.87 43.49
C ALA A 75 -14.25 -6.43 43.18
N ALA A 76 -14.39 -5.49 44.12
CA ALA A 76 -13.90 -4.12 43.97
C ALA A 76 -12.36 -4.05 43.88
N VAL A 77 -11.66 -4.84 44.70
CA VAL A 77 -10.18 -4.94 44.66
C VAL A 77 -9.71 -5.57 43.35
N GLN A 78 -10.39 -6.62 42.88
CA GLN A 78 -10.07 -7.27 41.61
C GLN A 78 -10.32 -6.34 40.42
N LYS A 79 -11.45 -5.65 40.40
CA LYS A 79 -11.78 -4.65 39.39
C LYS A 79 -10.77 -3.51 39.35
N ALA A 80 -10.33 -2.99 40.50
CA ALA A 80 -9.29 -1.97 40.57
C ALA A 80 -7.92 -2.44 40.06
N LYS A 81 -7.58 -3.73 40.27
CA LYS A 81 -6.37 -4.34 39.69
C LYS A 81 -6.48 -4.47 38.18
N GLU A 82 -7.63 -4.93 37.68
CA GLU A 82 -7.89 -5.07 36.25
C GLU A 82 -7.91 -3.72 35.52
N GLU A 83 -8.55 -2.70 36.11
CA GLU A 83 -8.56 -1.33 35.58
C GLU A 83 -7.15 -0.71 35.56
N ARG A 84 -6.30 -1.01 36.54
CA ARG A 84 -4.91 -0.53 36.58
C ARG A 84 -4.01 -1.30 35.60
N ALA A 85 -4.24 -2.60 35.42
CA ALA A 85 -3.54 -3.40 34.42
C ALA A 85 -3.94 -3.01 32.97
N ALA A 86 -5.16 -2.52 32.80
CA ALA A 86 -5.67 -1.99 31.53
C ALA A 86 -5.41 -0.48 31.35
N ALA A 87 -4.89 0.21 32.37
CA ALA A 87 -4.61 1.64 32.29
C ALA A 87 -3.47 1.89 31.29
N PRO A 88 -3.65 2.82 30.34
CA PRO A 88 -2.61 3.14 29.38
C PRO A 88 -1.39 3.72 30.12
N VAL A 89 -0.20 3.24 29.75
CA VAL A 89 1.05 3.88 30.16
C VAL A 89 1.04 5.29 29.59
N LEU A 90 0.90 6.28 30.48
CA LEU A 90 0.91 7.69 30.07
C LEU A 90 2.35 8.04 29.69
N MET A 91 2.59 8.25 28.40
CA MET A 91 3.83 8.80 27.91
C MET A 91 3.81 10.31 28.14
N VAL A 92 4.83 10.83 28.81
CA VAL A 92 5.01 12.27 29.01
C VAL A 92 5.87 12.79 27.86
N ASP A 93 5.47 13.91 27.26
CA ASP A 93 6.32 14.60 26.29
C ASP A 93 7.56 15.15 27.01
N SER A 94 8.75 14.63 26.67
CA SER A 94 10.02 15.09 27.25
C SER A 94 10.38 16.53 26.86
N GLY A 95 9.75 17.08 25.81
CA GLY A 95 10.14 18.34 25.17
C GLY A 95 11.51 18.30 24.49
N LYS A 96 12.18 17.14 24.45
CA LYS A 96 13.47 16.94 23.79
C LYS A 96 13.27 16.46 22.36
N SER A 97 14.17 16.84 21.47
CA SER A 97 14.22 16.33 20.10
C SER A 97 15.32 15.26 19.95
N VAL A 98 15.22 14.40 18.94
CA VAL A 98 16.21 13.37 18.60
C VAL A 98 17.63 13.94 18.55
N LYS A 99 17.79 15.15 18.01
CA LYS A 99 19.08 15.84 17.91
C LYS A 99 19.73 16.17 19.26
N ASP A 100 18.94 16.27 20.33
CA ASP A 100 19.39 16.66 21.66
C ASP A 100 19.92 15.44 22.44
N VAL A 101 19.53 14.23 22.00
CA VAL A 101 19.83 12.95 22.68
C VAL A 101 20.70 12.00 21.84
N THR A 102 21.05 12.38 20.60
CA THR A 102 21.88 11.57 19.69
C THR A 102 23.04 12.37 19.10
N SER A 103 24.17 11.70 18.86
CA SER A 103 25.25 12.23 18.04
C SER A 103 24.87 12.30 16.55
N GLY A 104 25.69 12.99 15.75
CA GLY A 104 25.40 13.15 14.32
C GLY A 104 25.27 11.82 13.55
N TRP A 105 26.05 10.79 13.92
CA TRP A 105 25.99 9.47 13.31
C TRP A 105 24.82 8.64 13.84
N GLU A 106 24.64 8.60 15.15
CA GLU A 106 23.50 7.95 15.81
C GLU A 106 22.17 8.48 15.30
N ARG A 107 22.07 9.79 15.06
CA ARG A 107 20.87 10.41 14.47
C ARG A 107 20.52 9.82 13.10
N LEU A 108 21.52 9.60 12.25
CA LEU A 108 21.30 8.98 10.94
C LEU A 108 20.79 7.55 11.12
N LEU A 109 21.39 6.79 12.04
CA LEU A 109 20.99 5.42 12.35
C LEU A 109 19.57 5.34 12.91
N TYR A 110 19.19 6.25 13.79
CA TYR A 110 17.82 6.34 14.32
C TYR A 110 16.79 6.52 13.19
N PHE A 111 17.07 7.43 12.25
CA PHE A 111 16.23 7.67 11.07
C PHE A 111 16.54 6.77 9.87
N ARG A 112 17.19 5.61 10.06
CA ARG A 112 17.66 4.76 8.96
C ARG A 112 16.53 4.32 8.04
N THR A 113 15.40 3.91 8.62
CA THR A 113 14.20 3.51 7.86
C THR A 113 13.62 4.69 7.09
N ASP A 114 13.52 5.85 7.72
CA ASP A 114 12.98 7.06 7.09
C ASP A 114 13.82 7.51 5.90
N ILE A 115 15.15 7.45 6.02
CA ILE A 115 16.08 7.77 4.92
C ILE A 115 15.83 6.85 3.72
N ALA A 116 15.66 5.55 3.95
CA ALA A 116 15.36 4.59 2.89
C ALA A 116 13.99 4.83 2.26
N LEU A 117 12.97 5.14 3.06
CA LEU A 117 11.63 5.46 2.59
C LEU A 117 11.60 6.75 1.76
N ILE A 118 12.26 7.81 2.22
CA ILE A 118 12.39 9.07 1.49
C ILE A 118 13.06 8.82 0.14
N TRP A 119 14.14 8.03 0.10
CA TRP A 119 14.79 7.69 -1.15
C TRP A 119 13.88 6.90 -2.09
N ALA A 120 13.10 5.94 -1.56
CA ALA A 120 12.10 5.20 -2.33
C ALA A 120 11.02 6.14 -2.92
N TYR A 121 10.52 7.10 -2.15
CA TYR A 121 9.56 8.09 -2.64
C TYR A 121 10.15 8.96 -3.75
N ILE A 122 11.41 9.36 -3.64
CA ILE A 122 12.13 10.10 -4.71
C ILE A 122 12.19 9.24 -5.98
N LEU A 123 12.56 7.96 -5.87
CA LEU A 123 12.63 7.04 -7.01
C LEU A 123 11.25 6.82 -7.65
N ILE A 124 10.20 6.67 -6.84
CA ILE A 124 8.81 6.57 -7.33
C ILE A 124 8.42 7.84 -8.08
N LEU A 125 8.74 9.02 -7.55
CA LEU A 125 8.42 10.29 -8.22
C LEU A 125 9.16 10.41 -9.56
N ILE A 126 10.45 10.08 -9.60
CA ILE A 126 11.26 10.11 -10.83
C ILE A 126 10.69 9.13 -11.85
N THR A 127 10.36 7.91 -11.43
CA THR A 127 9.80 6.89 -12.33
C THR A 127 8.41 7.27 -12.83
N LEU A 128 7.56 7.84 -11.98
CA LEU A 128 6.26 8.39 -12.37
C LEU A 128 6.41 9.47 -13.44
N ILE A 129 7.27 10.47 -13.21
CA ILE A 129 7.52 11.54 -14.18
C ILE A 129 8.06 10.95 -15.49
N ALA A 130 9.07 10.07 -15.43
CA ALA A 130 9.63 9.42 -16.60
C ALA A 130 8.58 8.61 -17.39
N SER A 131 7.72 7.87 -16.68
CA SER A 131 6.67 7.04 -17.27
C SER A 131 5.59 7.84 -18.00
N LEU A 132 5.40 9.11 -17.64
CA LEU A 132 4.47 10.02 -18.33
C LEU A 132 5.17 10.77 -19.47
N VAL A 133 6.37 11.29 -19.21
CA VAL A 133 7.10 12.15 -20.14
C VAL A 133 7.60 11.34 -21.35
N PHE A 134 8.15 10.15 -21.16
CA PHE A 134 8.70 9.37 -22.28
C PHE A 134 7.64 8.97 -23.31
N PRO A 135 6.48 8.40 -22.93
CA PRO A 135 5.41 8.14 -23.88
C PRO A 135 4.90 9.41 -24.55
N LEU A 136 4.76 10.51 -23.81
CA LEU A 136 4.27 11.76 -24.37
C LEU A 136 5.21 12.32 -25.45
N ILE A 137 6.52 12.33 -25.19
CA ILE A 137 7.53 12.72 -26.20
C ILE A 137 7.45 11.79 -27.42
N ALA A 138 7.37 10.48 -27.20
CA ALA A 138 7.29 9.49 -28.29
C ALA A 138 6.04 9.68 -29.16
N VAL A 139 4.92 10.03 -28.52
CA VAL A 139 3.61 10.32 -29.13
C VAL A 139 3.68 11.60 -29.98
N ILE A 140 4.23 12.68 -29.44
CA ILE A 140 4.36 13.97 -30.16
C ILE A 140 5.33 13.83 -31.34
N ALA A 141 6.42 13.09 -31.17
CA ALA A 141 7.38 12.82 -32.24
C ALA A 141 6.80 11.96 -33.37
N ASN A 142 5.76 11.16 -33.10
CA ASN A 142 5.16 10.23 -34.06
C ASN A 142 3.62 10.35 -34.07
N PRO A 143 3.05 11.46 -34.60
CA PRO A 143 1.61 11.68 -34.59
C PRO A 143 0.83 10.60 -35.34
N LYS A 144 1.44 9.98 -36.37
CA LYS A 144 0.84 8.84 -37.08
C LYS A 144 0.64 7.62 -36.19
N ALA A 145 1.60 7.34 -35.29
CA ALA A 145 1.47 6.23 -34.34
C ALA A 145 0.38 6.52 -33.31
N LEU A 146 0.28 7.76 -32.85
CA LEU A 146 -0.79 8.20 -31.94
C LEU A 146 -2.17 8.01 -32.58
N ILE A 147 -2.38 8.47 -33.81
CA ILE A 147 -3.67 8.34 -34.49
C ILE A 147 -4.06 6.86 -34.63
N ARG A 148 -3.11 5.96 -34.92
CA ARG A 148 -3.38 4.51 -34.96
C ARG A 148 -3.78 3.97 -33.60
N LEU A 149 -3.08 4.35 -32.54
CA LEU A 149 -3.43 3.95 -31.17
C LEU A 149 -4.81 4.46 -30.77
N LEU A 150 -5.12 5.73 -31.04
CA LEU A 150 -6.42 6.32 -30.79
C LEU A 150 -7.53 5.65 -31.61
N ALA A 151 -7.26 5.28 -32.86
CA ALA A 151 -8.23 4.55 -33.68
C ALA A 151 -8.54 3.16 -33.10
N VAL A 152 -7.52 2.43 -32.62
CA VAL A 152 -7.72 1.14 -31.93
C VAL A 152 -8.50 1.33 -30.63
N LEU A 153 -8.16 2.35 -29.84
CA LEU A 153 -8.85 2.65 -28.59
C LEU A 153 -10.31 3.05 -28.84
N ALA A 154 -10.57 3.89 -29.83
CA ALA A 154 -11.92 4.26 -30.25
C ALA A 154 -12.72 3.03 -30.70
N GLY A 155 -12.11 2.13 -31.48
CA GLY A 155 -12.72 0.85 -31.86
C GLY A 155 -13.07 -0.02 -30.65
N ALA A 156 -12.18 -0.10 -29.66
CA ALA A 156 -12.45 -0.82 -28.41
C ALA A 156 -13.61 -0.20 -27.61
N VAL A 157 -13.65 1.14 -27.50
CA VAL A 157 -14.76 1.85 -26.83
C VAL A 157 -16.08 1.58 -27.55
N VAL A 158 -16.11 1.70 -28.89
CA VAL A 158 -17.31 1.40 -29.68
C VAL A 158 -17.77 -0.04 -29.46
N LEU A 159 -16.84 -1.00 -29.45
CA LEU A 159 -17.14 -2.41 -29.19
C LEU A 159 -17.74 -2.63 -27.80
N VAL A 160 -17.20 -2.00 -26.76
CA VAL A 160 -17.74 -2.06 -25.40
C VAL A 160 -19.13 -1.43 -25.33
N VAL A 161 -19.35 -0.28 -25.97
CA VAL A 161 -20.65 0.40 -26.00
C VAL A 161 -21.71 -0.48 -26.68
N ILE A 162 -21.39 -1.06 -27.84
CA ILE A 162 -22.29 -1.99 -28.53
C ILE A 162 -22.60 -3.19 -27.63
N SER A 163 -21.59 -3.78 -27.00
CA SER A 163 -21.76 -4.92 -26.10
C SER A 163 -22.64 -4.58 -24.90
N TYR A 164 -22.48 -3.39 -24.33
CA TYR A 164 -23.29 -2.90 -23.21
C TYR A 164 -24.75 -2.65 -23.60
N VAL A 165 -24.99 -2.17 -24.82
CA VAL A 165 -26.35 -1.99 -25.37
C VAL A 165 -27.03 -3.34 -25.62
N LEU A 166 -26.28 -4.37 -26.02
CA LEU A 166 -26.81 -5.72 -26.23
C LEU A 166 -27.03 -6.50 -24.91
N ALA A 167 -26.30 -6.15 -23.85
CA ALA A 167 -26.39 -6.77 -22.54
C ALA A 167 -27.78 -6.57 -21.89
N LYS A 168 -28.37 -7.65 -21.39
CA LYS A 168 -29.74 -7.63 -20.82
C LYS A 168 -29.75 -7.68 -19.30
N GLY A 169 -28.71 -8.25 -18.68
CA GLY A 169 -28.60 -8.36 -17.23
C GLY A 169 -29.67 -9.27 -16.62
N THR A 170 -30.14 -10.27 -17.37
CA THR A 170 -31.20 -11.18 -16.92
C THR A 170 -30.62 -12.30 -16.06
N PRO A 171 -31.18 -12.54 -14.85
CA PRO A 171 -30.80 -13.67 -14.01
C PRO A 171 -30.90 -15.01 -14.73
N ILE A 172 -29.90 -15.84 -14.48
CA ILE A 172 -29.89 -17.25 -14.89
C ILE A 172 -30.64 -18.03 -13.82
N ASP A 173 -31.59 -18.85 -14.25
CA ASP A 173 -32.28 -19.80 -13.38
C ASP A 173 -31.35 -20.98 -13.06
N ILE A 174 -30.99 -21.10 -11.79
CA ILE A 174 -30.06 -22.12 -11.30
C ILE A 174 -30.87 -23.13 -10.49
N ILE A 175 -31.02 -24.34 -11.02
CA ILE A 175 -31.79 -25.42 -10.40
C ILE A 175 -31.25 -25.69 -8.98
N GLY A 176 -32.12 -25.58 -7.98
CA GLY A 176 -31.78 -25.85 -6.58
C GLY A 176 -31.11 -24.70 -5.83
N TYR A 177 -30.93 -23.54 -6.46
CA TYR A 177 -30.40 -22.34 -5.80
C TYR A 177 -31.52 -21.35 -5.45
N THR A 178 -31.57 -20.91 -4.19
CA THR A 178 -32.61 -20.01 -3.67
C THR A 178 -32.04 -18.69 -3.12
N GLY A 179 -30.73 -18.46 -3.27
CA GLY A 179 -30.06 -17.24 -2.82
C GLY A 179 -30.23 -16.06 -3.79
N THR A 180 -29.69 -14.91 -3.42
CA THR A 180 -29.82 -13.64 -4.17
C THR A 180 -28.54 -13.22 -4.90
N ASP A 181 -27.50 -14.06 -4.92
CA ASP A 181 -26.18 -13.68 -5.44
C ASP A 181 -26.19 -13.42 -6.95
N ASN A 182 -27.13 -14.02 -7.70
CA ASN A 182 -27.33 -13.80 -9.13
C ASN A 182 -28.53 -12.89 -9.43
N SER A 183 -28.82 -11.92 -8.57
CA SER A 183 -30.01 -11.07 -8.71
C SER A 183 -29.71 -9.58 -8.91
N ASP A 184 -28.46 -9.13 -8.75
CA ASP A 184 -28.10 -7.71 -8.91
C ASP A 184 -28.03 -7.28 -10.39
N PRO A 185 -28.99 -6.48 -10.90
CA PRO A 185 -29.08 -6.17 -12.33
C PRO A 185 -27.85 -5.43 -12.88
N GLY A 186 -27.17 -4.64 -12.04
CA GLY A 186 -25.95 -3.92 -12.42
C GLY A 186 -24.80 -4.88 -12.71
N THR A 187 -24.53 -5.79 -11.78
CA THR A 187 -23.49 -6.83 -11.90
C THR A 187 -23.80 -7.75 -13.07
N LEU A 188 -25.04 -8.21 -13.23
CA LEU A 188 -25.41 -9.08 -14.34
C LEU A 188 -25.22 -8.40 -15.70
N LYS A 189 -25.59 -7.12 -15.82
CA LYS A 189 -25.39 -6.39 -17.08
C LYS A 189 -23.91 -6.20 -17.40
N MET A 190 -23.06 -5.99 -16.39
CA MET A 190 -21.61 -5.92 -16.57
C MET A 190 -21.04 -7.25 -17.06
N ILE A 191 -21.43 -8.37 -16.45
CA ILE A 191 -21.00 -9.71 -16.87
C ILE A 191 -21.43 -9.99 -18.32
N ASP A 192 -22.70 -9.73 -18.66
CA ASP A 192 -23.19 -9.86 -20.03
C ASP A 192 -22.38 -9.01 -21.01
N THR A 193 -22.05 -7.77 -20.63
CA THR A 193 -21.24 -6.87 -21.46
C THR A 193 -19.87 -7.47 -21.74
N VAL A 194 -19.17 -7.94 -20.70
CA VAL A 194 -17.85 -8.58 -20.86
C VAL A 194 -17.96 -9.82 -21.72
N LEU A 195 -19.02 -10.62 -21.56
CA LEU A 195 -19.25 -11.82 -22.35
C LEU A 195 -19.44 -11.50 -23.83
N PHE A 196 -20.26 -10.48 -24.15
CA PHE A 196 -20.43 -9.99 -25.52
C PHE A 196 -19.12 -9.44 -26.09
N VAL A 197 -18.35 -8.67 -25.32
CA VAL A 197 -17.03 -8.17 -25.73
C VAL A 197 -16.12 -9.34 -26.12
N THR A 198 -16.02 -10.37 -25.26
CA THR A 198 -15.18 -11.54 -25.51
C THR A 198 -15.62 -12.31 -26.75
N TYR A 199 -16.91 -12.58 -26.93
CA TYR A 199 -17.41 -13.28 -28.11
C TYR A 199 -17.23 -12.47 -29.41
N MET A 200 -17.43 -11.16 -29.37
CA MET A 200 -17.16 -10.30 -30.53
C MET A 200 -15.68 -10.28 -30.87
N LEU A 201 -14.79 -10.15 -29.89
CA LEU A 201 -13.34 -10.20 -30.11
C LEU A 201 -12.90 -11.56 -30.66
N PHE A 202 -13.48 -12.66 -30.16
CA PHE A 202 -13.22 -14.00 -30.69
C PHE A 202 -13.66 -14.12 -32.15
N GLY A 203 -14.86 -13.64 -32.49
CA GLY A 203 -15.35 -13.59 -33.88
C GLY A 203 -14.47 -12.71 -34.78
N LEU A 204 -14.07 -11.53 -34.32
CA LEU A 204 -13.15 -10.64 -35.03
C LEU A 204 -11.77 -11.27 -35.24
N ALA A 205 -11.26 -12.00 -34.25
CA ALA A 205 -9.99 -12.70 -34.37
C ALA A 205 -10.05 -13.80 -35.44
N LEU A 206 -11.08 -14.65 -35.40
CA LEU A 206 -11.29 -15.67 -36.44
C LEU A 206 -11.47 -15.04 -37.82
N GLY A 207 -12.30 -14.00 -37.92
CA GLY A 207 -12.51 -13.25 -39.17
C GLY A 207 -11.22 -12.63 -39.71
N SER A 208 -10.38 -12.08 -38.83
CA SER A 208 -9.08 -11.51 -39.20
C SER A 208 -8.11 -12.57 -39.71
N ILE A 209 -8.11 -13.76 -39.11
CA ILE A 209 -7.27 -14.88 -39.58
C ILE A 209 -7.70 -15.32 -40.97
N LEU A 210 -9.00 -15.55 -41.17
CA LEU A 210 -9.55 -15.94 -42.48
C LEU A 210 -9.26 -14.88 -43.55
N TYR A 211 -9.48 -13.61 -43.22
CA TYR A 211 -9.15 -12.49 -44.09
C TYR A 211 -7.66 -12.46 -44.47
N ALA A 212 -6.76 -12.69 -43.51
CA ALA A 212 -5.33 -12.73 -43.76
C ALA A 212 -4.92 -13.86 -44.70
N ILE A 213 -5.55 -15.04 -44.60
CA ILE A 213 -5.32 -16.16 -45.50
C ILE A 213 -5.79 -15.82 -46.92
N ILE A 214 -7.04 -15.36 -47.05
CA ILE A 214 -7.66 -15.06 -48.35
C ILE A 214 -6.94 -13.92 -49.05
N SER A 215 -6.68 -12.81 -48.35
CA SER A 215 -6.00 -11.64 -48.95
C SER A 215 -4.58 -11.93 -49.43
N ARG A 216 -3.89 -12.90 -48.83
CA ARG A 216 -2.58 -13.39 -49.30
C ARG A 216 -2.69 -14.29 -50.52
N ALA A 217 -3.78 -15.04 -50.68
CA ALA A 217 -3.99 -15.90 -51.84
C ALA A 217 -4.25 -15.11 -53.14
N PHE A 218 -4.72 -13.87 -53.03
CA PHE A 218 -4.99 -12.96 -54.15
C PHE A 218 -3.91 -11.88 -54.37
N LYS A 219 -2.79 -11.95 -53.63
CA LYS A 219 -1.64 -11.06 -53.76
C LYS A 219 -0.43 -11.84 -54.24
#